data_AF-A0AAX2IRY5-F1
#
_entry.id   AF-A0AAX2IRY5-F1
#
_cell.length_a   1.000
_cell.length_b   1.000
_cell.length_c   1.000
_cell.angle_alpha   90.00
_cell.angle_beta   90.00
_cell.angle_gamma   90.00
#
_symmetry.space_group_name_H-M   'P 1'
#
loop_
_entity.id
_entity.type
_entity.pdbx_description
1 polymer ?
#
loop_
_entity_poly.entity_id
_entity_poly.type
_entity_poly.pdbx_seq_one_letter_code
_entity_poly.pdbx_strand_id
1 'polypeptide(L)'
;MDYEEFADEKCQSLMQIQEEFREKFGIDRYELWHYDAELELLRLYNDDQDQLFLKYIPIGTFSLKSETWMWSWYNEYAAEPSKENLLVVKDFGIKNDYHKLVEGTFSADEFDCWEFAAICFDKLDGIGVYRLTTEKLHSYLLVNKILEDDAVEVIKYRQQKVNCEAHGYSRAAFVCQHLNLEQYKGFEEAFDTYRGMQLDEDDDFQAWCSECEKVRLQSDGWNDESEEFAKIKLICEDCYFELKSFNTK
;
A
#
# COMPACT_ATOMS: atom_id res chain seq x y z
N MET A 1 7.87 4.66 36.82
CA MET A 1 7.68 3.35 36.20
C MET A 1 8.90 3.12 35.32
N ASP A 2 9.63 2.04 35.58
CA ASP A 2 10.71 1.64 34.68
C ASP A 2 10.14 1.07 33.38
N TYR A 3 11.02 0.73 32.42
CA TYR A 3 10.59 0.24 31.13
C TYR A 3 9.86 -1.11 31.23
N GLU A 4 10.34 -2.04 32.06
CA GLU A 4 9.79 -3.38 32.16
C GLU A 4 8.36 -3.36 32.73
N GLU A 5 8.15 -2.59 33.81
CA GLU A 5 6.81 -2.40 34.41
C GLU A 5 5.85 -1.72 33.41
N PHE A 6 6.33 -0.72 32.67
CA PHE A 6 5.52 -0.06 31.65
C PHE A 6 5.14 -1.00 30.49
N ALA A 7 6.12 -1.74 29.96
CA ALA A 7 5.93 -2.63 28.83
C ALA A 7 4.98 -3.79 29.18
N ASP A 8 5.12 -4.37 30.38
CA ASP A 8 4.22 -5.42 30.87
C ASP A 8 2.77 -4.92 31.00
N GLU A 9 2.56 -3.72 31.56
CA GLU A 9 1.22 -3.08 31.63
C GLU A 9 0.59 -2.96 30.22
N LYS A 10 1.38 -2.55 29.23
CA LYS A 10 0.89 -2.39 27.85
C LYS A 10 0.64 -3.73 27.17
N CYS A 11 1.50 -4.72 27.36
CA CYS A 11 1.28 -6.08 26.85
C CYS A 11 -0.01 -6.69 27.39
N GLN A 12 -0.24 -6.58 28.71
CA GLN A 12 -1.47 -7.09 29.34
C GLN A 12 -2.73 -6.41 28.79
N SER A 13 -2.66 -5.09 28.56
CA SER A 13 -3.75 -4.33 27.95
C SER A 13 -4.01 -4.76 26.50
N LEU A 14 -2.94 -4.92 25.70
CA LEU A 14 -3.03 -5.36 24.32
C LEU A 14 -3.61 -6.78 24.22
N MET A 15 -3.25 -7.70 25.10
CA MET A 15 -3.73 -9.09 25.06
C MET A 15 -5.26 -9.19 25.05
N GLN A 16 -5.94 -8.39 25.88
CA GLN A 16 -7.40 -8.37 25.95
C GLN A 16 -8.02 -7.83 24.65
N ILE A 17 -7.48 -6.73 24.13
CA ILE A 17 -7.96 -6.11 22.89
C ILE A 17 -7.69 -7.03 21.69
N GLN A 18 -6.55 -7.71 21.67
CA GLN A 18 -6.15 -8.60 20.58
C GLN A 18 -7.07 -9.83 20.48
N GLU A 19 -7.56 -10.34 21.61
CA GLU A 19 -8.56 -11.41 21.63
C GLU A 19 -9.88 -10.95 20.99
N GLU A 20 -10.41 -9.81 21.42
CA GLU A 20 -11.62 -9.22 20.85
C GLU A 20 -11.47 -8.89 19.36
N PHE A 21 -10.31 -8.35 18.97
CA PHE A 21 -9.98 -8.03 17.58
C PHE A 21 -10.00 -9.29 16.70
N ARG A 22 -9.37 -10.38 17.17
CA ARG A 22 -9.35 -11.66 16.46
C ARG A 22 -10.74 -12.26 16.30
N GLU A 23 -11.53 -12.29 17.37
CA GLU A 23 -12.87 -12.85 17.33
C GLU A 23 -13.81 -12.03 16.44
N LYS A 24 -13.75 -10.70 16.54
CA LYS A 24 -14.65 -9.80 15.81
C LYS A 24 -14.42 -9.82 14.30
N PHE A 25 -13.15 -9.87 13.87
CA PHE A 25 -12.80 -9.76 12.45
C PHE A 25 -12.39 -11.10 11.83
N GLY A 26 -12.27 -12.16 12.63
CA GLY A 26 -11.96 -13.51 12.16
C GLY A 26 -10.61 -13.60 11.44
N ILE A 27 -9.63 -12.77 11.78
CA ILE A 27 -8.38 -12.63 11.01
C ILE A 27 -7.55 -13.92 10.90
N ASP A 28 -7.74 -14.87 11.82
CA ASP A 28 -7.04 -16.16 11.82
C ASP A 28 -7.62 -17.18 10.82
N ARG A 29 -8.75 -16.86 10.18
CA ARG A 29 -9.41 -17.74 9.19
C ARG A 29 -8.80 -17.69 7.79
N TYR A 30 -7.90 -16.74 7.55
CA TYR A 30 -7.31 -16.48 6.24
C TYR A 30 -5.96 -17.17 6.10
N GLU A 31 -5.78 -17.91 5.02
CA GLU A 31 -4.55 -18.65 4.75
C GLU A 31 -3.48 -17.83 4.02
N LEU A 32 -3.91 -16.80 3.26
CA LEU A 32 -3.04 -15.97 2.44
C LEU A 32 -3.08 -14.51 2.90
N TRP A 33 -1.97 -13.82 2.65
CA TRP A 33 -1.84 -12.40 2.88
C TRP A 33 -1.02 -11.74 1.78
N HIS A 34 -1.31 -10.47 1.54
CA HIS A 34 -0.51 -9.58 0.71
C HIS A 34 -0.56 -8.18 1.32
N TYR A 35 0.56 -7.46 1.33
CA TYR A 35 0.56 -6.05 1.73
C TYR A 35 1.07 -5.17 0.60
N ASP A 36 0.53 -3.96 0.52
CA ASP A 36 1.04 -2.88 -0.32
C ASP A 36 1.55 -1.76 0.60
N ALA A 37 2.85 -1.52 0.58
CA ALA A 37 3.50 -0.56 1.47
C ALA A 37 3.13 0.90 1.13
N GLU A 38 2.92 1.22 -0.14
CA GLU A 38 2.58 2.59 -0.55
C GLU A 38 1.16 2.96 -0.12
N LEU A 39 0.25 1.99 -0.21
CA LEU A 39 -1.14 2.12 0.22
C LEU A 39 -1.33 1.83 1.71
N GLU A 40 -0.33 1.25 2.37
CA GLU A 40 -0.36 0.77 3.76
C GLU A 40 -1.59 -0.11 4.02
N LEU A 41 -1.82 -0.99 3.06
CA LEU A 41 -2.96 -1.88 3.01
C LEU A 41 -2.47 -3.32 3.15
N LEU A 42 -3.04 -4.04 4.10
CA LEU A 42 -2.88 -5.47 4.28
C LEU A 42 -4.16 -6.16 3.85
N ARG A 43 -4.05 -7.04 2.85
CA ARG A 43 -5.11 -7.95 2.42
C ARG A 43 -4.87 -9.30 3.09
N LEU A 44 -5.89 -9.81 3.78
CA LEU A 44 -5.98 -11.20 4.23
C LEU A 44 -7.06 -11.89 3.40
N TYR A 45 -6.81 -13.09 2.87
CA TYR A 45 -7.75 -13.72 1.94
C TYR A 45 -7.58 -15.24 1.84
N ASN A 46 -8.65 -15.90 1.42
CA ASN A 46 -8.65 -17.29 0.96
C ASN A 46 -8.85 -17.35 -0.56
N ASP A 47 -9.71 -16.48 -1.08
CA ASP A 47 -9.95 -16.22 -2.50
C ASP A 47 -10.46 -14.77 -2.68
N ASP A 48 -10.88 -14.41 -3.90
CA ASP A 48 -11.35 -13.06 -4.20
C ASP A 48 -12.74 -12.72 -3.62
N GLN A 49 -13.47 -13.70 -3.06
CA GLN A 49 -14.79 -13.52 -2.44
C GLN A 49 -14.72 -13.57 -0.90
N ASP A 50 -13.73 -14.24 -0.33
CA ASP A 50 -13.45 -14.27 1.11
C ASP A 50 -12.12 -13.56 1.42
N GLN A 51 -12.22 -12.25 1.63
CA GLN A 51 -11.09 -11.37 1.89
C GLN A 51 -11.41 -10.29 2.92
N LEU A 52 -10.37 -9.69 3.49
CA LEU A 52 -10.42 -8.60 4.45
C LEU A 52 -9.27 -7.63 4.15
N PHE A 53 -9.60 -6.34 4.06
CA PHE A 53 -8.63 -5.28 3.86
C PHE A 53 -8.44 -4.48 5.15
N LEU A 54 -7.19 -4.29 5.55
CA LEU A 54 -6.79 -3.60 6.77
C LEU A 54 -5.87 -2.44 6.40
N LYS A 55 -6.18 -1.24 6.88
CA LYS A 55 -5.21 -0.15 6.91
C LYS A 55 -4.26 -0.39 8.08
N TYR A 56 -2.96 -0.17 7.85
CA TYR A 56 -1.95 -0.37 8.88
C TYR A 56 -0.95 0.79 9.00
N ILE A 57 -0.24 0.85 10.13
CA ILE A 57 1.01 1.60 10.32
C ILE A 57 2.13 0.57 10.56
N PRO A 58 3.26 0.63 9.84
CA PRO A 58 4.37 -0.30 10.08
C PRO A 58 5.03 0.03 11.42
N ILE A 59 5.14 -0.94 12.33
CA ILE A 59 5.80 -0.73 13.62
C ILE A 59 7.31 -0.96 13.48
N GLY A 60 7.67 -2.13 12.97
CA GLY A 60 9.06 -2.53 12.80
C GLY A 60 9.18 -3.99 12.41
N THR A 61 10.42 -4.43 12.26
CA THR A 61 10.74 -5.77 11.79
C THR A 61 11.76 -6.44 12.68
N PHE A 62 11.56 -7.74 12.91
CA PHE A 62 12.47 -8.59 13.65
C PHE A 62 13.14 -9.61 12.72
N SER A 63 14.46 -9.55 12.62
CA SER A 63 15.26 -10.48 11.83
C SER A 63 15.47 -11.79 12.59
N LEU A 64 14.93 -12.89 12.05
CA LEU A 64 15.14 -14.24 12.59
C LEU A 64 16.58 -14.74 12.43
N LYS A 65 17.34 -14.11 11.54
CA LYS A 65 18.73 -14.51 11.26
C LYS A 65 19.73 -13.84 12.21
N SER A 66 19.49 -12.57 12.53
CA SER A 66 20.41 -11.75 13.33
C SER A 66 19.87 -11.45 14.72
N GLU A 67 18.65 -11.87 15.03
CA GLU A 67 17.97 -11.64 16.32
C GLU A 67 17.99 -10.14 16.67
N THR A 68 17.63 -9.32 15.68
CA THR A 68 17.65 -7.87 15.80
C THR A 68 16.33 -7.26 15.41
N TRP A 69 15.90 -6.27 16.19
CA TRP A 69 14.80 -5.38 15.86
C TRP A 69 15.26 -4.21 14.99
N MET A 70 14.38 -3.74 14.13
CA MET A 70 14.52 -2.49 13.39
C MET A 70 13.18 -1.75 13.41
N TRP A 71 13.19 -0.51 13.91
CA TRP A 71 12.03 0.36 13.86
C TRP A 71 11.74 0.83 12.43
N SER A 72 10.46 0.92 12.05
CA SER A 72 10.11 1.38 10.69
C SER A 72 10.52 2.85 10.46
N TRP A 73 10.42 3.72 11.47
CA TRP A 73 10.88 5.11 11.39
C TRP A 73 12.39 5.25 11.12
N TYR A 74 13.18 4.24 11.46
CA TYR A 74 14.63 4.20 11.20
C TYR A 74 14.95 3.66 9.81
N ASN A 75 14.04 2.87 9.22
CA ASN A 75 14.25 2.26 7.92
C ASN A 75 14.02 3.29 6.79
N GLU A 76 15.11 3.89 6.29
CA GLU A 76 15.05 4.84 5.17
C GLU A 76 14.47 4.23 3.90
N TYR A 77 14.55 2.91 3.74
CA TYR A 77 14.04 2.18 2.57
C TYR A 77 12.58 1.74 2.68
N ALA A 78 11.93 1.93 3.85
CA ALA A 78 10.51 1.65 4.01
C ALA A 78 9.68 2.65 3.20
N ALA A 79 8.78 2.14 2.36
CA ALA A 79 7.95 2.94 1.45
C ALA A 79 6.68 3.49 2.13
N GLU A 80 6.32 2.94 3.29
CA GLU A 80 5.16 3.34 4.07
C GLU A 80 5.26 4.79 4.56
N PRO A 81 4.36 5.68 4.14
CA PRO A 81 4.37 7.08 4.57
C PRO A 81 4.19 7.28 6.09
N SER A 82 3.38 6.45 6.74
CA SER A 82 3.03 6.57 8.15
C SER A 82 4.12 6.13 9.12
N LYS A 83 5.29 5.66 8.64
CA LYS A 83 6.42 5.34 9.52
C LYS A 83 6.85 6.54 10.37
N GLU A 84 6.65 7.76 9.88
CA GLU A 84 6.90 9.00 10.64
C GLU A 84 5.99 9.16 11.86
N ASN A 85 4.81 8.54 11.86
CA ASN A 85 3.90 8.59 13.02
C ASN A 85 4.53 7.96 14.26
N LEU A 86 5.43 7.00 14.10
CA LEU A 86 6.14 6.39 15.22
C LEU A 86 7.15 7.31 15.91
N LEU A 87 7.44 8.49 15.35
CA LEU A 87 8.30 9.46 16.04
C LEU A 87 7.70 9.87 17.40
N VAL A 88 6.37 9.76 17.59
CA VAL A 88 5.74 9.94 18.90
C VAL A 88 6.23 8.93 19.95
N VAL A 89 6.50 7.69 19.54
CA VAL A 89 7.02 6.62 20.41
C VAL A 89 8.48 6.88 20.74
N LYS A 90 9.26 7.33 19.75
CA LYS A 90 10.66 7.75 19.94
C LYS A 90 10.77 8.92 20.92
N ASP A 91 9.96 9.96 20.73
CA ASP A 91 9.91 11.13 21.61
C ASP A 91 9.48 10.75 23.04
N PHE A 92 8.54 9.81 23.17
CA PHE A 92 8.16 9.25 24.45
C PHE A 92 9.33 8.49 25.10
N GLY A 93 10.08 7.71 24.33
CA GLY A 93 11.29 7.03 24.78
C GLY A 93 12.35 7.99 25.31
N ILE A 94 12.60 9.09 24.61
CA ILE A 94 13.56 10.13 25.04
C ILE A 94 13.11 10.77 26.36
N LYS A 95 11.82 11.09 26.50
CA LYS A 95 11.28 11.74 27.71
C LYS A 95 11.36 10.86 28.96
N ASN A 96 11.32 9.54 28.80
CA ASN A 96 11.29 8.58 29.89
C ASN A 96 12.59 7.78 30.04
N ASP A 97 13.62 8.08 29.24
CA ASP A 97 14.91 7.37 29.24
C ASP A 97 14.79 5.87 28.88
N TYR A 98 13.93 5.55 27.92
CA TYR A 98 13.70 4.18 27.43
C TYR A 98 14.48 3.92 26.14
N HIS A 99 15.72 3.46 26.27
CA HIS A 99 16.65 3.24 25.15
C HIS A 99 16.09 2.37 24.01
N LYS A 100 15.33 1.30 24.32
CA LYS A 100 14.72 0.40 23.32
C LYS A 100 13.74 1.11 22.38
N LEU A 101 13.16 2.26 22.79
CA LEU A 101 12.25 3.06 21.96
C LEU A 101 12.98 4.12 21.13
N VAL A 102 14.28 4.34 21.38
CA VAL A 102 15.07 5.43 20.78
C VAL A 102 16.09 4.91 19.77
N GLU A 103 16.72 3.77 20.06
CA GLU A 103 17.69 3.14 19.19
C GLU A 103 17.00 2.55 17.95
N GLY A 104 17.51 2.84 16.76
CA GLY A 104 16.84 2.45 15.50
C GLY A 104 16.90 0.94 15.21
N THR A 105 18.02 0.31 15.53
CA THR A 105 18.24 -1.14 15.42
C THR A 105 19.10 -1.63 16.57
N PHE A 106 18.71 -2.75 17.17
CA PHE A 106 19.39 -3.37 18.31
C PHE A 106 19.04 -4.86 18.40
N SER A 107 19.78 -5.62 19.21
CA SER A 107 19.47 -7.01 19.52
C SER A 107 18.20 -7.11 20.36
N ALA A 108 17.29 -7.99 19.98
CA ALA A 108 16.00 -8.15 20.62
C ALA A 108 15.57 -9.63 20.58
N ASP A 109 14.52 -9.97 21.32
CA ASP A 109 13.83 -11.26 21.20
C ASP A 109 12.35 -11.08 20.82
N GLU A 110 11.60 -12.18 20.78
CA GLU A 110 10.19 -12.15 20.43
C GLU A 110 9.33 -11.42 21.48
N PHE A 111 9.71 -11.44 22.76
CA PHE A 111 8.99 -10.73 23.81
C PHE A 111 9.13 -9.22 23.62
N ASP A 112 10.35 -8.75 23.37
CA ASP A 112 10.63 -7.35 23.03
C ASP A 112 9.74 -6.85 21.89
N CYS A 113 9.58 -7.66 20.83
CA CYS A 113 8.79 -7.28 19.67
C CYS A 113 7.31 -7.03 20.02
N TRP A 114 6.73 -7.84 20.90
CA TRP A 114 5.36 -7.67 21.36
C TRP A 114 5.20 -6.48 22.31
N GLU A 115 6.21 -6.19 23.14
CA GLU A 115 6.26 -4.95 23.94
C GLU A 115 6.21 -3.72 23.04
N PHE A 116 7.02 -3.69 21.99
CA PHE A 116 7.02 -2.57 21.03
C PHE A 116 5.68 -2.41 20.34
N ALA A 117 5.05 -3.52 19.96
CA ALA A 117 3.73 -3.50 19.35
C ALA A 117 2.66 -2.96 20.31
N ALA A 118 2.69 -3.37 21.57
CA ALA A 118 1.76 -2.91 22.61
C ALA A 118 1.95 -1.42 22.94
N ILE A 119 3.19 -0.95 23.02
CA ILE A 119 3.49 0.46 23.24
C ILE A 119 3.02 1.31 22.05
N CYS A 120 3.22 0.84 20.83
CA CYS A 120 2.72 1.55 19.64
C CYS A 120 1.20 1.58 19.60
N PHE A 121 0.53 0.49 19.97
CA PHE A 121 -0.92 0.43 20.09
C PHE A 121 -1.47 1.44 21.13
N ASP A 122 -0.80 1.61 22.27
CA ASP A 122 -1.18 2.61 23.29
C ASP A 122 -0.97 4.05 22.81
N LYS A 123 0.02 4.29 21.94
CA LYS A 123 0.43 5.64 21.50
C LYS A 123 -0.20 6.09 20.20
N LEU A 124 -0.60 5.15 19.36
CA LEU A 124 -1.20 5.38 18.05
C LEU A 124 -2.55 4.68 18.06
N ASP A 125 -3.63 5.41 17.80
CA ASP A 125 -5.02 4.93 17.88
C ASP A 125 -5.28 3.68 17.00
N GLY A 126 -4.87 2.51 17.51
CA GLY A 126 -4.98 1.22 16.86
C GLY A 126 -6.23 0.47 17.29
N ILE A 127 -6.67 -0.44 16.44
CA ILE A 127 -7.76 -1.39 16.74
C ILE A 127 -7.25 -2.82 16.92
N GLY A 128 -6.01 -3.10 16.53
CA GLY A 128 -5.33 -4.38 16.78
C GLY A 128 -3.89 -4.35 16.25
N VAL A 129 -3.15 -5.42 16.50
CA VAL A 129 -1.82 -5.66 15.93
C VAL A 129 -1.86 -6.89 15.04
N TYR A 130 -1.12 -6.87 13.94
CA TYR A 130 -0.92 -8.04 13.09
C TYR A 130 0.57 -8.33 12.88
N ARG A 131 0.95 -9.60 12.94
CA ARG A 131 2.32 -10.04 12.69
C ARG A 131 2.39 -10.86 11.41
N LEU A 132 3.11 -10.35 10.42
CA LEU A 132 3.46 -11.10 9.21
C LEU A 132 4.73 -11.89 9.47
N THR A 133 4.72 -13.16 9.08
CA THR A 133 5.88 -14.05 9.21
C THR A 133 6.33 -14.53 7.84
N THR A 134 7.62 -14.34 7.58
CA THR A 134 8.34 -14.95 6.45
C THR A 134 9.42 -15.88 7.00
N GLU A 135 10.14 -16.60 6.12
CA GLU A 135 11.24 -17.47 6.55
C GLU A 135 12.35 -16.77 7.34
N LYS A 136 12.52 -15.45 7.17
CA LYS A 136 13.67 -14.69 7.70
C LYS A 136 13.30 -13.51 8.57
N LEU A 137 12.03 -13.10 8.57
CA LEU A 137 11.61 -11.82 9.12
C LEU A 137 10.19 -11.91 9.66
N HIS A 138 9.99 -11.33 10.84
CA HIS A 138 8.67 -10.94 11.33
C HIS A 138 8.46 -9.44 11.12
N SER A 139 7.34 -9.05 10.51
CA SER A 139 6.93 -7.66 10.42
C SER A 139 5.73 -7.42 11.33
N TYR A 140 5.81 -6.40 12.16
CA TYR A 140 4.75 -6.04 13.10
C TYR A 140 4.03 -4.80 12.59
N LEU A 141 2.72 -4.91 12.45
CA LEU A 141 1.85 -3.90 11.88
C LEU A 141 0.80 -3.51 12.90
N LEU A 142 0.59 -2.21 13.09
CA LEU A 142 -0.52 -1.70 13.87
C LEU A 142 -1.71 -1.53 12.93
N VAL A 143 -2.78 -2.29 13.14
CA VAL A 143 -4.02 -2.13 12.39
C VAL A 143 -4.82 -1.01 13.01
N ASN A 144 -5.17 -0.01 12.22
CA ASN A 144 -5.92 1.17 12.67
C ASN A 144 -7.33 1.24 12.07
N LYS A 145 -7.59 0.58 10.93
CA LYS A 145 -8.92 0.57 10.33
C LYS A 145 -9.18 -0.69 9.49
N ILE A 146 -10.43 -1.16 9.49
CA ILE A 146 -10.95 -2.08 8.48
C ILE A 146 -11.39 -1.28 7.26
N LEU A 147 -10.97 -1.69 6.07
CA LEU A 147 -11.31 -1.04 4.82
C LEU A 147 -12.44 -1.82 4.13
N GLU A 148 -13.50 -1.10 3.80
CA GLU A 148 -14.57 -1.59 2.93
C GLU A 148 -14.07 -1.63 1.48
N ASP A 149 -14.78 -2.36 0.61
CA ASP A 149 -14.39 -2.54 -0.78
C ASP A 149 -14.35 -1.22 -1.58
N ASP A 150 -15.14 -0.23 -1.18
CA ASP A 150 -15.18 1.12 -1.77
C ASP A 150 -14.14 2.08 -1.17
N ALA A 151 -13.30 1.61 -0.25
CA ALA A 151 -12.22 2.42 0.28
C ALA A 151 -11.18 2.74 -0.81
N VAL A 152 -10.68 3.97 -0.80
CA VAL A 152 -9.76 4.49 -1.83
C VAL A 152 -8.50 3.62 -1.95
N GLU A 153 -7.97 3.13 -0.85
CA GLU A 153 -6.83 2.23 -0.81
C GLU A 153 -7.15 0.88 -1.46
N VAL A 154 -8.34 0.33 -1.25
CA VAL A 154 -8.77 -0.96 -1.82
C VAL A 154 -8.98 -0.83 -3.32
N ILE A 155 -9.67 0.23 -3.75
CA ILE A 155 -9.86 0.57 -5.16
C ILE A 155 -8.49 0.69 -5.87
N LYS A 156 -7.56 1.45 -5.29
CA LYS A 156 -6.20 1.59 -5.84
C LYS A 156 -5.40 0.29 -5.83
N TYR A 157 -5.61 -0.55 -4.83
CA TYR A 157 -4.94 -1.86 -4.74
C TYR A 157 -5.40 -2.81 -5.85
N ARG A 158 -6.69 -2.76 -6.23
CA ARG A 158 -7.26 -3.59 -7.30
C ARG A 158 -6.84 -3.14 -8.70
N GLN A 159 -6.47 -1.87 -8.87
CA GLN A 159 -5.97 -1.34 -10.14
C GLN A 159 -4.65 -2.01 -10.52
N GLN A 160 -4.51 -2.42 -11.78
CA GLN A 160 -3.30 -3.07 -12.27
C GLN A 160 -2.10 -2.13 -12.12
N LYS A 161 -0.98 -2.61 -11.57
CA LYS A 161 0.28 -1.86 -11.50
C LYS A 161 1.26 -2.36 -12.56
N VAL A 162 2.06 -1.44 -13.11
CA VAL A 162 3.13 -1.74 -14.06
C VAL A 162 4.45 -1.13 -13.60
N ASN A 163 5.56 -1.83 -13.83
CA ASN A 163 6.88 -1.33 -13.54
C ASN A 163 7.47 -0.62 -14.77
N CYS A 164 7.47 0.70 -14.75
CA CYS A 164 8.04 1.54 -15.80
C CYS A 164 9.53 1.77 -15.55
N GLU A 165 10.36 1.64 -16.59
CA GLU A 165 11.81 1.92 -16.48
C GLU A 165 12.12 3.38 -16.10
N ALA A 166 11.24 4.32 -16.46
CA ALA A 166 11.41 5.75 -16.18
C ALA A 166 10.78 6.19 -14.85
N HIS A 167 9.64 5.60 -14.47
CA HIS A 167 8.80 6.09 -13.37
C HIS A 167 8.63 5.09 -12.21
N GLY A 168 9.14 3.87 -12.32
CA GLY A 168 8.93 2.81 -11.33
C GLY A 168 7.51 2.25 -11.37
N TYR A 169 7.04 1.74 -10.23
CA TYR A 169 5.71 1.15 -10.10
C TYR A 169 4.63 2.22 -10.08
N SER A 170 3.63 2.09 -10.94
CA SER A 170 2.50 3.01 -11.00
C SER A 170 1.31 2.33 -11.68
N ARG A 171 0.13 2.96 -11.63
CA ARG A 171 -1.10 2.36 -12.19
C ARG A 171 -0.95 2.15 -13.69
N ALA A 172 -1.58 1.10 -14.20
CA ALA A 172 -1.63 0.78 -15.60
C ALA A 172 -2.45 1.82 -16.37
N ALA A 173 -2.03 2.07 -17.59
CA ALA A 173 -2.77 2.82 -18.57
C ALA A 173 -2.58 2.18 -19.95
N PHE A 174 -3.59 2.29 -20.80
CA PHE A 174 -3.65 1.69 -22.12
C PHE A 174 -3.75 2.78 -23.17
N VAL A 175 -2.75 2.84 -24.06
CA VAL A 175 -2.70 3.86 -25.10
C VAL A 175 -2.47 3.27 -26.49
N CYS A 176 -3.00 3.89 -27.53
CA CYS A 176 -2.67 3.46 -28.90
C CYS A 176 -1.16 3.61 -29.18
N GLN A 177 -0.62 2.78 -30.06
CA GLN A 177 0.80 2.79 -30.44
C GLN A 177 1.29 4.12 -31.02
N HIS A 178 0.39 4.99 -31.45
CA HIS A 178 0.67 6.23 -32.18
C HIS A 178 0.94 7.43 -31.25
N LEU A 179 0.43 7.42 -30.01
CA LEU A 179 0.70 8.49 -29.05
C LEU A 179 2.18 8.49 -28.68
N ASN A 180 2.79 9.68 -28.70
CA ASN A 180 4.19 9.89 -28.38
C ASN A 180 4.43 11.35 -27.93
N LEU A 181 5.66 11.63 -27.49
CA LEU A 181 6.12 12.96 -27.02
C LEU A 181 6.94 13.72 -28.08
N GLU A 182 6.90 13.31 -29.34
CA GLU A 182 7.68 13.93 -30.43
C GLU A 182 6.79 14.77 -31.36
N GLN A 183 5.58 14.31 -31.64
CA GLN A 183 4.65 14.95 -32.58
C GLN A 183 3.26 15.01 -32.00
N TYR A 184 2.62 16.18 -32.09
CA TYR A 184 1.22 16.34 -31.70
C TYR A 184 0.30 15.44 -32.53
N LYS A 185 -0.46 14.56 -31.88
CA LYS A 185 -1.43 13.64 -32.51
C LYS A 185 -2.87 13.84 -32.05
N GLY A 186 -3.13 14.81 -31.18
CA GLY A 186 -4.38 14.92 -30.43
C GLY A 186 -4.47 13.87 -29.32
N PHE A 187 -5.42 14.03 -28.42
CA PHE A 187 -5.59 13.17 -27.25
C PHE A 187 -7.08 12.99 -26.96
N GLU A 188 -7.59 11.81 -27.25
CA GLU A 188 -8.94 11.39 -26.91
C GLU A 188 -8.85 10.41 -25.74
N GLU A 189 -9.82 10.46 -24.84
CA GLU A 189 -9.84 9.67 -23.61
C GLU A 189 -11.23 9.07 -23.38
N ALA A 190 -11.30 7.91 -22.71
CA ALA A 190 -12.56 7.23 -22.44
C ALA A 190 -13.49 8.06 -21.53
N PHE A 191 -12.90 8.83 -20.64
CA PHE A 191 -13.53 9.79 -19.73
C PHE A 191 -12.50 10.88 -19.39
N ASP A 192 -12.93 12.03 -18.87
CA ASP A 192 -12.00 13.11 -18.50
C ASP A 192 -11.12 12.69 -17.32
N THR A 193 -9.81 12.64 -17.55
CA THR A 193 -8.83 12.18 -16.56
C THR A 193 -8.01 13.29 -15.90
N TYR A 194 -7.65 13.12 -14.63
CA TYR A 194 -6.70 14.00 -13.96
C TYR A 194 -5.82 13.23 -12.96
N ARG A 195 -4.60 13.74 -12.73
CA ARG A 195 -3.64 13.11 -11.83
C ARG A 195 -4.25 12.95 -10.44
N GLY A 196 -4.16 11.74 -9.89
CA GLY A 196 -4.69 11.41 -8.57
C GLY A 196 -6.19 11.16 -8.52
N MET A 197 -6.89 11.11 -9.66
CA MET A 197 -8.29 10.70 -9.68
C MET A 197 -8.48 9.26 -9.20
N GLN A 198 -9.66 9.01 -8.65
CA GLN A 198 -10.14 7.66 -8.35
C GLN A 198 -10.75 7.09 -9.62
N LEU A 199 -10.47 5.82 -9.91
CA LEU A 199 -11.10 5.06 -10.99
C LEU A 199 -12.00 4.03 -10.34
N ASP A 200 -13.12 3.70 -10.97
CA ASP A 200 -13.95 2.57 -10.56
C ASP A 200 -13.21 1.24 -10.81
N GLU A 201 -13.72 0.13 -10.27
CA GLU A 201 -13.07 -1.19 -10.35
C GLU A 201 -12.83 -1.67 -11.79
N ASP A 202 -13.74 -1.30 -12.70
CA ASP A 202 -13.70 -1.68 -14.12
C ASP A 202 -13.06 -0.59 -15.01
N ASP A 203 -12.60 0.53 -14.43
CA ASP A 203 -12.04 1.65 -15.17
C ASP A 203 -10.51 1.62 -15.18
N ASP A 204 -9.95 1.71 -16.39
CA ASP A 204 -8.52 1.92 -16.62
C ASP A 204 -8.29 3.27 -17.31
N PHE A 205 -7.11 3.86 -17.11
CA PHE A 205 -6.69 5.00 -17.91
C PHE A 205 -6.54 4.58 -19.37
N GLN A 206 -7.41 5.10 -20.24
CA GLN A 206 -7.39 4.78 -21.66
C GLN A 206 -7.33 6.05 -22.49
N ALA A 207 -6.39 6.10 -23.45
CA ALA A 207 -6.31 7.22 -24.38
C ALA A 207 -5.81 6.80 -25.77
N TRP A 208 -6.23 7.55 -26.78
CA TRP A 208 -5.83 7.31 -28.16
C TRP A 208 -5.72 8.62 -28.93
N CYS A 209 -5.04 8.58 -30.08
CA CYS A 209 -4.87 9.78 -30.91
C CYS A 209 -6.11 10.05 -31.77
N SER A 210 -6.21 11.26 -32.32
CA SER A 210 -7.38 11.64 -33.14
C SER A 210 -7.52 10.82 -34.43
N GLU A 211 -6.46 10.18 -34.94
CA GLU A 211 -6.59 9.23 -36.06
C GLU A 211 -7.22 7.89 -35.62
N CYS A 212 -6.84 7.37 -34.44
CA CYS A 212 -7.49 6.19 -33.88
C CYS A 212 -8.96 6.45 -33.58
N GLU A 213 -9.34 7.66 -33.19
CA GLU A 213 -10.75 8.02 -32.98
C GLU A 213 -11.56 7.99 -34.27
N LYS A 214 -10.99 8.48 -35.38
CA LYS A 214 -11.65 8.38 -36.69
C LYS A 214 -11.89 6.93 -37.08
N VAL A 215 -10.90 6.06 -36.86
CA VAL A 215 -11.03 4.63 -37.16
C VAL A 215 -12.10 4.00 -36.25
N ARG A 216 -12.05 4.26 -34.94
CA ARG A 216 -13.05 3.78 -33.97
C ARG A 216 -14.48 4.18 -34.37
N LEU A 217 -14.69 5.44 -34.77
CA LEU A 217 -16.00 5.92 -35.21
C LEU A 217 -16.46 5.29 -36.53
N GLN A 218 -15.54 5.00 -37.46
CA GLN A 218 -15.86 4.32 -38.72
C GLN A 218 -16.19 2.84 -38.51
N SER A 219 -15.58 2.22 -37.51
CA SER A 219 -15.72 0.81 -37.15
C SER A 219 -16.85 0.54 -36.15
N ASP A 220 -17.68 1.54 -35.80
CA ASP A 220 -18.76 1.47 -34.80
C ASP A 220 -18.28 1.06 -33.39
N GLY A 221 -17.10 1.55 -33.00
CA GLY A 221 -16.48 1.29 -31.71
C GLY A 221 -15.15 0.52 -31.83
N TRP A 222 -14.71 -0.02 -30.69
CA TRP A 222 -13.54 -0.89 -30.63
C TRP A 222 -13.92 -2.31 -31.08
N ASN A 223 -13.20 -2.81 -32.08
CA ASN A 223 -13.37 -4.13 -32.69
C ASN A 223 -12.05 -4.56 -33.33
N ASP A 224 -11.99 -5.76 -33.90
CA ASP A 224 -10.77 -6.34 -34.50
C ASP A 224 -10.05 -5.38 -35.47
N GLU A 225 -10.77 -4.59 -36.28
CA GLU A 225 -10.17 -3.65 -37.24
C GLU A 225 -9.53 -2.45 -36.55
N SER A 226 -10.28 -1.78 -35.67
CA SER A 226 -9.81 -0.59 -34.98
C SER A 226 -8.73 -0.90 -33.94
N GLU A 227 -8.81 -2.06 -33.29
CA GLU A 227 -7.80 -2.56 -32.36
C GLU A 227 -6.49 -2.92 -33.08
N GLU A 228 -6.56 -3.58 -34.25
CA GLU A 228 -5.36 -3.89 -35.05
C GLU A 228 -4.69 -2.62 -35.59
N PHE A 229 -5.45 -1.57 -35.87
CA PHE A 229 -4.88 -0.26 -36.20
C PHE A 229 -4.24 0.41 -34.98
N ALA A 230 -4.96 0.46 -33.86
CA ALA A 230 -4.52 1.16 -32.66
C ALA A 230 -3.34 0.49 -31.95
N LYS A 231 -3.24 -0.85 -32.02
CA LYS A 231 -2.24 -1.69 -31.31
C LYS A 231 -1.95 -1.16 -29.92
N ILE A 232 -2.94 -1.31 -29.04
CA ILE A 232 -2.89 -0.78 -27.68
C ILE A 232 -1.63 -1.28 -26.96
N LYS A 233 -0.96 -0.35 -26.29
CA LYS A 233 0.23 -0.55 -25.48
C LYS A 233 -0.12 -0.26 -24.02
N LEU A 234 0.44 -1.08 -23.14
CA LEU A 234 0.43 -0.88 -21.71
C LEU A 234 1.55 0.09 -21.31
N ILE A 235 1.23 1.14 -20.56
CA ILE A 235 2.15 2.14 -20.01
C ILE A 235 1.79 2.44 -18.55
N CYS A 236 2.61 3.20 -17.82
CA CYS A 236 2.24 3.68 -16.49
C CYS A 236 1.43 4.99 -16.53
N GLU A 237 0.71 5.28 -15.44
CA GLU A 237 -0.06 6.51 -15.23
C GLU A 237 0.78 7.78 -15.47
N ASP A 238 2.04 7.78 -15.04
CA ASP A 238 2.91 8.95 -15.25
C ASP A 238 3.18 9.21 -16.74
N CYS A 239 3.51 8.16 -17.51
CA CYS A 239 3.66 8.27 -18.96
C CYS A 239 2.34 8.68 -19.64
N TYR A 240 1.19 8.19 -19.14
CA TYR A 240 -0.12 8.58 -19.63
C TYR A 240 -0.33 10.10 -19.50
N PHE A 241 -0.04 10.67 -18.32
CA PHE A 241 -0.24 12.10 -18.10
C PHE A 241 0.83 12.98 -18.76
N GLU A 242 2.05 12.47 -19.00
CA GLU A 242 3.01 13.13 -19.89
C GLU A 242 2.47 13.23 -21.31
N LEU A 243 1.93 12.13 -21.85
CA LEU A 243 1.29 12.11 -23.16
C LEU A 243 0.08 13.04 -23.23
N LYS A 244 -0.77 13.04 -22.19
CA LYS A 244 -1.91 13.96 -22.09
C LYS A 244 -1.42 15.39 -22.15
N SER A 245 -0.48 15.78 -21.29
CA SER A 245 0.05 17.15 -21.25
C SER A 245 0.70 17.60 -22.57
N PHE A 246 1.30 16.68 -23.33
CA PHE A 246 1.91 17.01 -24.62
C PHE A 246 0.88 17.11 -25.77
N ASN A 247 -0.19 16.31 -25.72
CA ASN A 247 -1.17 16.17 -26.80
C ASN A 247 -2.53 16.87 -26.54
N THR A 248 -2.75 17.42 -25.35
CA THR A 248 -3.81 18.41 -25.08
C THR A 248 -3.19 19.81 -25.12
N LYS A 249 -3.75 20.70 -25.95
CA LYS A 249 -3.32 22.10 -26.04
C LYS A 249 -4.04 22.95 -25.00
#